data_AF-A0A934DV93-F1
#
_entry.id   AF-A0A934DV93-F1
#
_cell.length_a   1.000
_cell.length_b   1.000
_cell.length_c   1.000
_cell.angle_alpha   90.00
_cell.angle_beta   90.00
_cell.angle_gamma   90.00
#
_symmetry.space_group_name_H-M   'P 1'
#
loop_
_entity.id
_entity.type
_entity.pdbx_description
1 polymer ?
#
loop_
_entity_poly.entity_id
_entity_poly.type
_entity_poly.pdbx_seq_one_letter_code
_entity_poly.pdbx_strand_id
1 'polypeptide(L)'
;MAAQKTGAVQLCFERELKRDPRVRGSATVTLELRAPRQLERVDVHDTLGRKTFTSCVAQAMRTIDLPSLTEDVSMQIPFALKAPEL
;
A
#
# COMPACT_ATOMS: atom_id res chain seq x y z
N MET A 1 -11.80 -2.99 0.40
CA MET A 1 -10.41 -3.30 0.81
C MET A 1 -9.42 -2.29 0.26
N ALA A 2 -9.21 -2.17 -1.06
CA ALA A 2 -8.30 -1.16 -1.64
C ALA A 2 -8.62 0.28 -1.20
N ALA A 3 -9.89 0.69 -1.28
CA ALA A 3 -10.34 2.02 -0.87
C ALA A 3 -10.08 2.35 0.62
N GLN A 4 -10.03 1.35 1.51
CA GLN A 4 -9.80 1.56 2.94
C GLN A 4 -8.35 1.98 3.23
N LYS A 5 -7.40 1.60 2.37
CA LYS A 5 -5.97 1.89 2.57
C LYS A 5 -5.41 2.90 1.58
N THR A 6 -6.17 3.33 0.57
CA THR A 6 -5.79 4.44 -0.31
C THR A 6 -5.35 5.68 0.48
N GLY A 7 -6.10 6.07 1.50
CA GLY A 7 -5.73 7.20 2.36
C GLY A 7 -4.43 6.99 3.12
N ALA A 8 -4.16 5.78 3.62
CA ALA A 8 -2.92 5.47 4.33
C ALA A 8 -1.70 5.47 3.39
N VAL A 9 -1.83 4.92 2.18
CA VAL A 9 -0.79 4.96 1.15
C VAL A 9 -0.52 6.41 0.72
N GLN A 10 -1.57 7.20 0.56
CA GLN A 10 -1.47 8.62 0.24
C GLN A 10 -0.74 9.40 1.34
N LEU A 11 -1.04 9.15 2.62
CA LEU A 11 -0.32 9.75 3.75
C LEU A 11 1.17 9.36 3.77
N CYS A 12 1.51 8.12 3.42
CA CYS A 12 2.91 7.70 3.25
C CYS A 12 3.60 8.48 2.12
N PHE A 13 2.90 8.73 1.01
CA PHE A 13 3.42 9.50 -0.11
C PHE A 13 3.59 10.99 0.22
N GLU A 14 2.63 11.59 0.93
CA GLU A 14 2.71 12.99 1.37
C GLU A 14 3.92 13.26 2.28
N ARG A 15 4.29 12.29 3.12
CA ARG A 15 5.52 12.38 3.92
C ARG A 15 6.78 12.43 3.07
N GLU A 16 6.80 11.71 1.95
CA GLU A 16 7.90 11.79 0.99
C GLU A 16 7.85 13.12 0.21
N LEU A 17 6.67 13.61 -0.18
CA LEU A 17 6.53 14.92 -0.83
C LEU A 17 7.01 16.07 0.06
N LYS A 18 6.77 16.00 1.38
CA LYS A 18 7.31 16.97 2.34
C LYS A 18 8.85 16.98 2.38
N ARG A 19 9.49 15.85 2.06
CA ARG A 19 10.95 15.73 2.00
C ARG A 19 11.50 16.12 0.63
N ASP A 20 10.79 15.74 -0.42
CA ASP A 20 11.13 15.99 -1.82
C ASP A 20 9.85 16.28 -2.62
N PRO A 21 9.49 17.55 -2.84
CA PRO A 21 8.25 17.93 -3.54
C PRO A 21 8.19 17.50 -5.00
N ARG A 22 9.32 17.03 -5.57
CA ARG A 22 9.40 16.61 -6.98
C ARG A 22 9.23 15.10 -7.13
N VAL A 23 9.13 14.34 -6.04
CA VAL A 23 8.95 12.89 -6.13
C VAL A 23 7.62 12.56 -6.81
N ARG A 24 7.69 11.70 -7.81
CA ARG A 24 6.55 11.19 -8.58
C ARG A 24 6.74 9.71 -8.79
N GLY A 25 5.64 8.97 -8.84
CA GLY A 25 5.70 7.55 -9.11
C GLY A 25 4.38 6.85 -8.89
N SER A 26 4.43 5.53 -8.97
CA SER A 26 3.31 4.65 -8.67
C SER A 26 3.74 3.60 -7.65
N ALA A 27 2.74 3.00 -7.00
CA ALA A 27 2.96 1.87 -6.11
C ALA A 27 1.94 0.78 -6.44
N THR A 28 2.37 -0.46 -6.38
CA THR A 28 1.51 -1.63 -6.45
C THR A 28 1.76 -2.47 -5.22
N VAL A 29 0.68 -2.82 -4.52
CA VAL A 29 0.77 -3.68 -3.34
C VAL A 29 0.19 -5.04 -3.68
N THR A 30 0.96 -6.08 -3.40
CA THR A 30 0.51 -7.46 -3.48
C THR A 30 0.25 -7.97 -2.06
N LEU A 31 -0.94 -8.52 -1.84
CA LEU A 31 -1.36 -9.15 -0.58
C LEU A 31 -1.56 -10.63 -0.84
N GLU A 32 -0.84 -11.48 -0.10
CA GLU A 32 -1.09 -12.91 -0.06
C GLU A 32 -1.92 -13.21 1.20
N LEU A 33 -3.12 -13.70 0.99
CA LEU A 33 -4.08 -14.00 2.05
C LEU A 33 -4.30 -15.51 2.10
N ARG A 34 -4.34 -16.03 3.33
CA ARG A 34 -4.64 -17.42 3.63
C ARG A 34 -5.98 -17.55 4.35
N ALA A 35 -6.76 -18.54 3.98
CA ALA A 35 -8.04 -18.82 4.65
C ALA A 35 -7.84 -19.23 6.13
N PRO A 36 -8.77 -18.85 7.03
CA PRO A 36 -9.97 -18.08 6.77
C PRO A 36 -9.79 -16.57 6.89
N ARG A 37 -8.77 -16.04 7.59
CA ARG A 37 -8.57 -14.59 7.83
C ARG A 37 -7.12 -14.21 8.11
N GLN A 38 -6.17 -14.79 7.39
CA GLN A 38 -4.76 -14.55 7.65
C GLN A 38 -4.12 -13.77 6.51
N LEU A 39 -3.38 -12.72 6.84
CA LEU A 39 -2.46 -12.05 5.91
C LEU A 39 -1.11 -12.75 6.04
N GLU A 40 -0.69 -13.43 4.98
CA GLU A 40 0.56 -14.20 4.94
C GLU A 40 1.72 -13.30 4.52
N ARG A 41 1.53 -12.50 3.46
CA ARG A 41 2.56 -11.60 2.94
C ARG A 41 1.98 -10.28 2.43
N VAL A 42 2.79 -9.23 2.59
CA VAL A 42 2.59 -7.93 1.95
C VAL A 42 3.87 -7.60 1.20
N ASP A 43 3.76 -7.49 -0.11
CA ASP A 43 4.83 -6.98 -0.96
C ASP A 43 4.43 -5.63 -1.55
N VAL A 44 5.37 -4.69 -1.54
CA VAL A 44 5.16 -3.34 -2.06
C VAL A 44 6.18 -3.12 -3.16
N HIS A 45 5.69 -2.89 -4.37
CA HIS A 45 6.50 -2.54 -5.52
C HIS A 45 6.23 -1.08 -5.88
N ASP A 46 7.24 -0.22 -5.76
CA ASP A 46 7.11 1.21 -6.04
C ASP A 46 8.21 1.71 -6.97
N THR A 47 7.90 2.78 -7.71
CA THR A 47 8.86 3.44 -8.61
C THR A 47 9.62 4.57 -7.93
N LEU A 48 9.42 4.79 -6.63
CA LEU A 48 10.02 5.91 -5.89
C LEU A 48 11.44 5.57 -5.45
N GLY A 49 11.73 4.27 -5.25
CA GLY A 49 13.03 3.80 -4.76
C GLY A 49 13.30 4.26 -3.32
N ARG A 50 12.25 4.62 -2.56
CA ARG A 50 12.36 5.13 -1.19
C ARG A 50 11.95 4.03 -0.21
N LYS A 51 12.92 3.40 0.46
CA LYS A 51 12.66 2.37 1.48
C LYS A 51 11.71 2.82 2.60
N THR A 52 11.73 4.12 2.94
CA THR A 52 10.83 4.72 3.94
C THR A 52 9.37 4.68 3.49
N PHE A 53 9.11 4.97 2.21
CA PHE A 53 7.79 4.84 1.62
C PHE A 53 7.33 3.38 1.59
N THR A 54 8.16 2.48 1.05
CA THR A 54 7.86 1.04 0.95
C THR A 54 7.49 0.46 2.32
N SER A 55 8.27 0.80 3.36
CA SER A 55 8.03 0.34 4.73
C SER A 55 6.74 0.92 5.33
N CYS A 56 6.47 2.21 5.11
CA CYS A 56 5.24 2.87 5.58
C CYS A 56 4.00 2.21 4.97
N VAL A 57 4.01 1.96 3.66
CA VAL A 57 2.90 1.28 2.97
C VAL A 57 2.72 -0.14 3.48
N ALA A 58 3.80 -0.92 3.62
CA ALA A 58 3.72 -2.28 4.12
C ALA A 58 3.12 -2.36 5.54
N GLN A 59 3.50 -1.43 6.43
CA GLN A 59 2.92 -1.32 7.77
C GLN A 59 1.44 -0.94 7.73
N ALA A 60 1.06 0.01 6.88
CA ALA A 60 -0.34 0.41 6.71
C ALA A 60 -1.21 -0.77 6.25
N MET A 61 -0.68 -1.62 5.36
CA MET A 61 -1.41 -2.77 4.83
C MET A 61 -1.57 -3.90 5.84
N ARG A 62 -0.64 -4.07 6.79
CA ARG A 62 -0.77 -5.07 7.87
C ARG A 62 -1.95 -4.82 8.82
N THR A 63 -2.50 -3.61 8.82
CA THR A 63 -3.65 -3.23 9.65
C THR A 63 -4.96 -3.24 8.86
N ILE A 64 -5.00 -3.88 7.69
CA ILE A 64 -6.22 -3.99 6.90
C ILE A 64 -7.16 -5.03 7.50
N ASP A 65 -8.44 -4.71 7.54
CA ASP A 65 -9.47 -5.68 7.90
C ASP A 65 -9.61 -6.69 6.76
N LEU A 66 -9.32 -7.95 7.06
CA LEU A 66 -9.43 -9.04 6.10
C LEU A 66 -10.83 -9.65 6.16
N PRO A 67 -11.46 -9.89 5.00
CA PRO A 67 -12.70 -10.65 4.95
C PRO A 67 -12.44 -12.10 5.39
N SER A 68 -13.50 -12.81 5.79
CA SER A 68 -13.46 -14.28 5.81
C SER A 68 -13.28 -14.78 4.39
N LEU A 69 -12.21 -15.52 4.16
CA LEU A 69 -11.90 -16.22 2.92
C LEU A 69 -12.20 -17.71 3.06
N THR A 70 -12.62 -18.33 1.98
CA THR A 70 -12.82 -19.79 1.87
C THR A 70 -11.62 -20.50 1.24
N GLU A 71 -10.73 -19.74 0.60
CA GLU A 71 -9.54 -20.21 -0.11
C GLU A 71 -8.43 -19.17 -0.01
N ASP A 72 -7.20 -19.58 -0.36
CA ASP A 72 -6.05 -18.68 -0.38
C ASP A 72 -6.14 -17.76 -1.59
N VAL A 73 -5.91 -16.46 -1.38
CA VAL A 73 -6.10 -15.43 -2.41
C VAL A 73 -4.87 -14.54 -2.50
N SER A 74 -4.40 -14.32 -3.73
CA SER A 74 -3.42 -13.27 -4.01
C SER A 74 -4.13 -12.07 -4.64
N MET A 75 -3.98 -10.90 -4.04
CA MET A 75 -4.58 -9.65 -4.52
C MET A 75 -3.50 -8.65 -4.89
N GLN A 76 -3.59 -8.09 -6.10
CA GLN A 76 -2.72 -7.00 -6.54
C GLN A 76 -3.52 -5.71 -6.62
N ILE A 77 -3.07 -4.68 -5.90
CA ILE A 77 -3.78 -3.41 -5.75
C ILE A 77 -2.88 -2.28 -6.24
N PRO A 78 -3.18 -1.68 -7.40
CA PRO A 78 -2.45 -0.51 -7.88
C PRO A 78 -2.89 0.76 -7.13
N PHE A 79 -1.93 1.59 -6.76
CA PHE A 79 -2.12 2.90 -6.15
C PHE A 79 -1.50 3.99 -7.03
N ALA A 80 -2.34 4.91 -7.48
CA ALA A 80 -1.89 6.13 -8.13
C ALA A 80 -1.47 7.14 -7.06
N LEU A 81 -0.17 7.48 -7.03
CA LEU A 81 0.34 8.48 -6.10
C LEU A 81 0.21 9.86 -6.75
N LYS A 82 -0.61 10.71 -6.16
CA LYS A 82 -0.84 12.07 -6.64
C LYS A 82 -0.40 13.06 -5.56
N ALA A 83 0.23 14.14 -5.96
CA ALA A 83 0.40 15.26 -5.03
C ALA A 83 -1.01 15.79 -4.69
N PRO A 84 -1.28 16.19 -3.43
CA PRO A 84 -2.52 16.87 -3.11
C PRO A 84 -2.61 18.14 -3.96
N GLU A 85 -3.70 18.30 -4.70
CA GLU A 85 -4.01 19.54 -5.39
C GLU A 85 -4.33 20.58 -4.31
N LEU A 86 -3.41 21.55 -4.14
CA LEU A 86 -3.54 22.68 -3.22
C LEU A 86 -4.56 23.70 -3.75
#